data_AF-A0A1I5U2X0-F1
#
_entry.id   AF-A0A1I5U2X0-F1
#
_cell.length_a   1.000
_cell.length_b   1.000
_cell.length_c   1.000
_cell.angle_alpha   90.00
_cell.angle_beta   90.00
_cell.angle_gamma   90.00
#
_symmetry.space_group_name_H-M   'P 1'
#
loop_
_entity.id
_entity.type
_entity.pdbx_description
1 polymer ?
#
loop_
_entity_poly.entity_id
_entity_poly.type
_entity_poly.pdbx_seq_one_letter_code
_entity_poly.pdbx_strand_id
1 'polypeptide(L)'
;MMKALAVRFALVVSCGLTASVLGAAPAAAQFWQCAPYARQISGIEIRGNADTWWSQAAGRYERGHTPVAGSVLAFQATSRMRVGHVAMVSKVVGDREVLLTHANWSRRGGIERDVRAVDVSAAGDWSLVKVWYGPQGGLGTSNYPTSGFIYSGQTPVAAPALQYAGTGPSIGRGPIGVVAFTGKD
;
A
#
# COMPACT_ATOMS: atom_id res chain seq x y z
N MET A 1 33.37 22.74 75.79
CA MET A 1 34.44 21.88 76.35
C MET A 1 34.52 20.63 75.48
N MET A 2 35.67 20.41 74.83
CA MET A 2 36.18 19.15 74.24
C MET A 2 35.40 18.41 73.13
N LYS A 3 35.94 18.58 71.92
CA LYS A 3 36.17 17.62 70.82
C LYS A 3 35.80 16.15 71.09
N ALA A 4 35.10 15.54 70.13
CA ALA A 4 35.37 14.16 69.71
C ALA A 4 35.06 14.00 68.21
N LEU A 5 36.12 14.01 67.41
CA LEU A 5 36.13 13.55 66.04
C LEU A 5 36.31 12.02 66.09
N ALA A 6 35.35 11.25 65.57
CA ALA A 6 35.53 9.83 65.32
C ALA A 6 35.10 9.52 63.88
N VAL A 7 36.09 9.60 63.00
CA VAL A 7 36.07 9.03 61.64
C VAL A 7 36.10 7.51 61.78
N ARG A 8 35.26 6.76 61.03
CA ARG A 8 35.68 5.62 60.18
C ARG A 8 34.53 4.72 59.68
N PHE A 9 34.65 4.33 58.40
CA PHE A 9 33.99 3.23 57.65
C PHE A 9 32.47 3.40 57.43
N ALA A 10 31.89 3.30 56.23
CA ALA A 10 32.27 2.52 55.06
C ALA A 10 31.70 3.11 53.76
N LEU A 11 32.44 2.82 52.69
CA LEU A 11 32.14 3.01 51.28
C LEU A 11 30.87 2.23 50.87
N VAL A 12 29.82 2.94 50.42
CA VAL A 12 28.82 2.38 49.49
C VAL A 12 28.47 3.48 48.48
N VAL A 13 29.38 3.73 47.55
CA VAL A 13 28.99 4.21 46.22
C VAL A 13 28.37 3.00 45.54
N SER A 14 27.04 2.85 45.65
CA SER A 14 26.32 1.86 44.85
C SER A 14 25.48 2.57 43.81
N CYS A 15 25.93 2.35 42.59
CA CYS A 15 25.32 2.67 41.30
C CYS A 15 23.87 2.16 41.26
N GLY A 16 22.91 3.07 41.38
CA GLY A 16 21.50 2.81 41.13
C GLY A 16 21.06 3.23 39.73
N LEU A 17 21.87 2.99 38.69
CA LEU A 17 21.41 3.07 37.30
C LEU A 17 20.72 1.74 36.94
N THR A 18 19.56 1.45 37.54
CA THR A 18 18.73 0.35 37.05
C THR A 18 17.99 0.81 35.82
N ALA A 19 18.63 0.54 34.68
CA ALA A 19 18.11 0.46 33.33
C ALA A 19 16.59 0.58 33.20
N SER A 20 16.13 1.74 32.72
CA SER A 20 14.89 1.85 31.98
C SER A 20 15.03 1.01 30.71
N VAL A 21 14.65 -0.27 30.80
CA VAL A 21 14.50 -1.14 29.64
C VAL A 21 13.34 -0.57 28.83
N LEU A 22 13.67 0.22 27.81
CA LEU A 22 12.80 0.45 26.66
C LEU A 22 12.61 -0.90 25.99
N GLY A 23 11.64 -1.68 26.49
CA GLY A 23 11.15 -2.85 25.79
C GLY A 23 10.56 -2.36 24.47
N ALA A 24 11.29 -2.56 23.37
CA ALA A 24 10.70 -2.46 22.04
C ALA A 24 9.60 -3.53 21.98
N ALA A 25 8.35 -3.11 22.17
CA ALA A 25 7.21 -3.99 21.93
C ALA A 25 7.37 -4.57 20.52
N PRO A 26 7.20 -5.90 20.33
CA PRO A 26 7.25 -6.47 19.00
C PRO A 26 6.24 -5.71 18.15
N ALA A 27 6.69 -5.17 17.01
CA ALA A 27 5.79 -4.52 16.06
C ALA A 27 4.76 -5.57 15.61
N ALA A 28 3.58 -5.55 16.23
CA ALA A 28 2.48 -6.39 15.82
C ALA A 28 2.15 -6.04 14.37
N ALA A 29 2.44 -6.95 13.45
CA ALA A 29 2.11 -6.76 12.04
C ALA A 29 0.59 -6.59 11.93
N GLN A 30 0.14 -5.38 11.60
CA GLN A 30 -1.28 -5.14 11.42
C GLN A 30 -1.79 -5.98 10.24
N PHE A 31 -2.83 -6.76 10.50
CA PHE A 31 -3.45 -7.62 9.50
C PHE A 31 -4.56 -6.86 8.77
N TRP A 32 -4.25 -6.36 7.57
CA TRP A 32 -5.17 -5.55 6.78
C TRP A 32 -5.93 -6.36 5.74
N GLN A 33 -7.26 -6.22 5.73
CA GLN A 33 -8.10 -6.65 4.62
C GLN A 33 -8.18 -5.54 3.56
N CYS A 34 -8.43 -5.91 2.30
CA CYS A 34 -8.49 -4.96 1.19
C CYS A 34 -9.56 -3.86 1.39
N ALA A 35 -10.80 -4.24 1.70
CA ALA A 35 -11.92 -3.33 1.86
C ALA A 35 -11.73 -2.27 2.97
N PRO A 36 -11.43 -2.62 4.23
CA PRO A 36 -11.22 -1.60 5.27
C PRO A 36 -9.98 -0.73 5.01
N TYR A 37 -8.91 -1.28 4.43
CA TYR A 37 -7.74 -0.50 4.08
C TYR A 37 -8.03 0.48 2.93
N ALA A 38 -8.70 0.03 1.88
CA ALA A 38 -9.11 0.88 0.76
C ALA A 38 -10.00 2.04 1.23
N ARG A 39 -10.96 1.78 2.13
CA ARG A 39 -11.77 2.85 2.74
C ARG A 39 -10.90 3.88 3.46
N GLN A 40 -9.95 3.43 4.26
CA GLN A 40 -9.05 4.31 5.02
C GLN A 40 -8.24 5.26 4.13
N ILE A 41 -7.73 4.77 3.00
CA ILE A 41 -6.81 5.54 2.14
C ILE A 41 -7.51 6.33 1.02
N SER A 42 -8.71 5.91 0.61
CA SER A 42 -9.47 6.54 -0.48
C SER A 42 -10.57 7.49 -0.01
N GLY A 43 -11.02 7.38 1.25
CA GLY A 43 -12.19 8.11 1.76
C GLY A 43 -13.54 7.56 1.31
N ILE A 44 -13.57 6.46 0.54
CA ILE A 44 -14.82 5.81 0.13
C ILE A 44 -15.43 5.04 1.29
N GLU A 45 -16.54 5.55 1.83
CA GLU A 45 -17.29 4.99 2.96
C GLU A 45 -18.25 3.84 2.55
N ILE A 46 -17.71 2.84 1.84
CA ILE A 46 -18.40 1.58 1.53
C ILE A 46 -17.90 0.48 2.50
N ARG A 47 -18.81 -0.41 2.89
CA ARG A 47 -18.56 -1.50 3.85
C ARG A 47 -19.05 -2.83 3.28
N GLY A 48 -18.55 -3.92 3.84
CA GLY A 48 -18.84 -5.29 3.39
C GLY A 48 -17.82 -5.81 2.38
N ASN A 49 -18.15 -6.95 1.77
CA ASN A 49 -17.29 -7.66 0.83
C ASN A 49 -16.99 -6.81 -0.42
N ALA A 50 -15.80 -6.97 -0.99
CA ALA A 50 -15.30 -6.12 -2.06
C ALA A 50 -16.09 -6.27 -3.37
N ASP A 51 -16.61 -7.45 -3.67
CA ASP A 51 -17.48 -7.73 -4.82
C ASP A 51 -18.78 -6.90 -4.83
N THR A 52 -19.27 -6.51 -3.65
CA THR A 52 -20.49 -5.70 -3.53
C THR A 52 -20.25 -4.20 -3.73
N TRP A 53 -19.01 -3.73 -3.72
CA TRP A 53 -18.69 -2.29 -3.71
C TRP A 53 -19.18 -1.58 -4.97
N TRP A 54 -19.06 -2.22 -6.13
CA TRP A 54 -19.48 -1.62 -7.40
C TRP A 54 -20.98 -1.30 -7.42
N SER A 55 -21.81 -2.21 -6.91
CA SER A 55 -23.26 -2.01 -6.82
C SER A 55 -23.62 -1.01 -5.73
N GLN A 56 -22.96 -1.09 -4.56
CA GLN A 56 -23.18 -0.15 -3.46
C GLN A 56 -22.78 1.29 -3.80
N ALA A 57 -21.82 1.48 -4.71
CA ALA A 57 -21.41 2.80 -5.17
C ALA A 57 -22.46 3.49 -6.06
N ALA A 58 -23.36 2.73 -6.71
CA ALA A 58 -24.38 3.31 -7.56
C ALA A 58 -25.26 4.32 -6.80
N GLY A 59 -25.37 5.54 -7.34
CA GLY A 59 -26.12 6.64 -6.72
C GLY A 59 -25.47 7.28 -5.48
N ARG A 60 -24.29 6.80 -5.05
CA ARG A 60 -23.55 7.33 -3.89
C ARG A 60 -22.17 7.88 -4.26
N TYR A 61 -21.54 7.26 -5.25
CA TYR A 61 -20.26 7.65 -5.83
C TYR A 61 -20.38 7.57 -7.34
N GLU A 62 -19.68 8.46 -8.05
CA GLU A 62 -19.51 8.31 -9.49
C GLU A 62 -18.70 7.04 -9.78
N ARG A 63 -18.99 6.44 -10.93
CA ARG A 63 -18.36 5.20 -11.40
C ARG A 63 -18.01 5.32 -12.87
N GLY A 64 -16.91 4.72 -13.29
CA GLY A 64 -16.49 4.76 -14.69
C GLY A 64 -15.31 3.84 -14.97
N HIS A 65 -14.73 3.99 -16.17
CA HIS A 65 -13.65 3.13 -16.67
C HIS A 65 -12.33 3.89 -16.84
N THR A 66 -12.31 5.19 -16.56
CA THR A 66 -11.10 6.00 -16.63
C THR A 66 -10.40 5.97 -15.26
N PRO A 67 -9.12 5.56 -15.19
CA PRO A 67 -8.37 5.60 -13.94
C PRO A 67 -8.11 7.04 -13.51
N VAL A 68 -8.26 7.31 -12.21
CA VAL A 68 -7.97 8.61 -11.60
C VAL A 68 -7.26 8.34 -10.29
N ALA A 69 -6.21 9.11 -9.96
CA ALA A 69 -5.55 8.97 -8.67
C ALA A 69 -6.57 9.19 -7.52
N GLY A 70 -6.59 8.27 -6.56
CA GLY A 70 -7.54 8.24 -5.45
C GLY A 70 -8.82 7.45 -5.72
N SER A 71 -9.11 7.10 -6.99
CA SER A 71 -10.21 6.19 -7.29
C SER A 71 -9.89 4.77 -6.82
N VAL A 72 -10.93 3.97 -6.59
CA VAL A 72 -10.80 2.56 -6.19
C VAL A 72 -11.22 1.67 -7.33
N LEU A 73 -10.27 0.86 -7.83
CA LEU A 73 -10.53 -0.22 -8.78
C LEU A 73 -11.28 -1.35 -8.08
N ALA A 74 -12.46 -1.70 -8.61
CA ALA A 74 -13.33 -2.74 -8.06
C ALA A 74 -13.21 -4.04 -8.88
N PHE A 75 -12.64 -5.07 -8.29
CA PHE A 75 -12.47 -6.39 -8.91
C PHE A 75 -13.72 -7.23 -8.72
N GLN A 76 -14.10 -7.96 -9.78
CA GLN A 76 -15.22 -8.90 -9.71
C GLN A 76 -14.83 -10.15 -8.91
N ALA A 77 -15.83 -10.82 -8.34
CA ALA A 77 -15.63 -12.13 -7.73
C ALA A 77 -15.24 -13.17 -8.79
N THR A 78 -14.28 -14.03 -8.45
CA THR A 78 -13.88 -15.19 -9.26
C THR A 78 -13.81 -16.44 -8.38
N SER A 79 -13.64 -17.62 -8.99
CA SER A 79 -13.49 -18.88 -8.25
C SER A 79 -12.33 -18.86 -7.24
N ARG A 80 -11.26 -18.13 -7.55
CA ARG A 80 -10.04 -17.98 -6.72
C ARG A 80 -10.06 -16.73 -5.84
N MET A 81 -11.05 -15.84 -6.02
CA MET A 81 -11.21 -14.56 -5.32
C MET A 81 -12.70 -14.29 -5.08
N ARG A 82 -13.32 -15.11 -4.23
CA ARG A 82 -14.79 -15.21 -4.11
C ARG A 82 -15.48 -13.98 -3.56
N VAL A 83 -14.77 -13.16 -2.79
CA VAL A 83 -15.30 -11.92 -2.18
C VAL A 83 -14.89 -10.68 -2.96
N GLY A 84 -14.38 -10.86 -4.20
CA GLY A 84 -13.80 -9.78 -5.00
C GLY A 84 -12.53 -9.21 -4.37
N HIS A 85 -12.14 -8.03 -4.86
CA HIS A 85 -11.04 -7.24 -4.30
C HIS A 85 -11.25 -5.76 -4.62
N VAL A 86 -10.62 -4.89 -3.84
CA VAL A 86 -10.59 -3.46 -4.11
C VAL A 86 -9.19 -2.92 -3.89
N ALA A 87 -8.77 -1.99 -4.74
CA ALA A 87 -7.46 -1.37 -4.68
C ALA A 87 -7.53 0.10 -5.06
N MET A 88 -6.93 0.97 -4.27
CA MET A 88 -6.88 2.40 -4.61
C MET A 88 -5.80 2.64 -5.66
N VAL A 89 -6.10 3.45 -6.67
CA VAL A 89 -5.11 3.98 -7.62
C VAL A 89 -4.30 5.06 -6.91
N SER A 90 -3.02 4.80 -6.64
CA SER A 90 -2.12 5.83 -6.09
C SER A 90 -1.59 6.76 -7.17
N LYS A 91 -1.40 6.25 -8.40
CA LYS A 91 -0.92 7.03 -9.54
C LYS A 91 -1.39 6.45 -10.86
N VAL A 92 -1.73 7.31 -11.82
CA VAL A 92 -1.90 6.94 -13.23
C VAL A 92 -0.56 7.11 -13.93
N VAL A 93 -0.03 6.06 -14.55
CA VAL A 93 1.28 6.07 -15.21
C VAL A 93 1.13 6.24 -16.72
N GLY A 94 0.06 5.71 -17.29
CA GLY A 94 -0.33 5.90 -18.68
C GLY A 94 -1.68 5.27 -18.95
N ASP A 95 -2.07 5.18 -20.23
CA ASP A 95 -3.41 4.75 -20.64
C ASP A 95 -3.77 3.33 -20.18
N ARG A 96 -2.75 2.47 -20.04
CA ARG A 96 -2.90 1.03 -19.73
C ARG A 96 -2.23 0.62 -18.43
N GLU A 97 -1.66 1.56 -17.68
CA GLU A 97 -0.92 1.25 -16.46
C GLU A 97 -1.19 2.26 -15.34
N VAL A 98 -1.49 1.70 -14.17
CA VAL A 98 -1.64 2.43 -12.91
C VAL A 98 -0.78 1.79 -11.83
N LEU A 99 -0.49 2.58 -10.80
CA LEU A 99 0.03 2.09 -9.54
C LEU A 99 -1.12 1.96 -8.55
N LEU A 100 -1.16 0.83 -7.85
CA LEU A 100 -2.16 0.50 -6.86
C LEU A 100 -1.56 0.50 -5.46
N THR A 101 -2.36 0.96 -4.50
CA THR A 101 -2.12 0.75 -3.07
C THR A 101 -3.28 -0.03 -2.47
N HIS A 102 -2.99 -1.20 -1.90
CA HIS A 102 -4.00 -2.13 -1.39
C HIS A 102 -3.41 -3.08 -0.34
N ALA A 103 -4.26 -3.91 0.26
CA ALA A 103 -3.85 -4.89 1.25
C ALA A 103 -4.38 -6.29 0.92
N ASN A 104 -3.78 -7.32 1.53
CA ASN A 104 -4.19 -8.73 1.43
C ASN A 104 -4.13 -9.30 0.00
N TRP A 105 -3.17 -8.86 -0.82
CA TRP A 105 -2.99 -9.35 -2.18
C TRP A 105 -1.89 -10.41 -2.27
N SER A 106 -0.62 -10.00 -2.27
CA SER A 106 0.52 -10.93 -2.38
C SER A 106 0.84 -11.68 -1.10
N ARG A 107 0.52 -11.09 0.05
CA ARG A 107 0.70 -11.69 1.38
C ARG A 107 -0.54 -11.43 2.22
N ARG A 108 -0.96 -12.43 2.99
CA ARG A 108 -2.12 -12.31 3.87
C ARG A 108 -1.92 -11.16 4.85
N GLY A 109 -2.88 -10.23 4.88
CA GLY A 109 -2.84 -9.06 5.77
C GLY A 109 -1.82 -7.97 5.39
N GLY A 110 -0.95 -8.21 4.41
CA GLY A 110 0.13 -7.29 4.04
C GLY A 110 -0.36 -6.14 3.19
N ILE A 111 0.23 -4.95 3.36
CA ILE A 111 0.00 -3.79 2.51
C ILE A 111 1.04 -3.76 1.39
N GLU A 112 0.57 -3.55 0.17
CA GLU A 112 1.40 -3.24 -1.00
C GLU A 112 1.08 -1.81 -1.46
N ARG A 113 2.12 -1.03 -1.71
CA ARG A 113 2.02 0.38 -2.13
C ARG A 113 2.70 0.54 -3.48
N ASP A 114 2.08 1.37 -4.31
CA ASP A 114 2.57 1.75 -5.63
C ASP A 114 2.93 0.55 -6.53
N VAL A 115 2.17 -0.54 -6.40
CA VAL A 115 2.40 -1.76 -7.18
C VAL A 115 1.65 -1.69 -8.52
N ARG A 116 2.28 -2.21 -9.57
CA ARG A 116 1.76 -2.08 -10.94
C ARG A 116 0.45 -2.86 -11.12
N ALA A 117 -0.49 -2.25 -11.82
CA ALA A 117 -1.59 -2.94 -12.47
C ALA A 117 -1.69 -2.47 -13.93
N VAL A 118 -1.82 -3.45 -14.82
CA VAL A 118 -1.86 -3.23 -16.26
C VAL A 118 -3.20 -3.72 -16.79
N ASP A 119 -3.86 -2.85 -17.55
CA ASP A 119 -5.04 -3.23 -18.32
C ASP A 119 -4.62 -4.12 -19.49
N VAL A 120 -5.17 -5.34 -19.52
CA VAL A 120 -4.95 -6.34 -20.56
C VAL A 120 -6.25 -6.66 -21.33
N SER A 121 -7.30 -5.86 -21.15
CA SER A 121 -8.53 -5.96 -21.93
C SER A 121 -8.27 -5.69 -23.41
N ALA A 122 -9.03 -6.32 -24.30
CA ALA A 122 -8.93 -6.04 -25.74
C ALA A 122 -9.36 -4.60 -26.08
N ALA A 123 -10.33 -4.06 -25.34
CA ALA A 123 -10.93 -2.75 -25.61
C ALA A 123 -10.20 -1.55 -24.97
N GLY A 124 -9.36 -1.77 -23.95
CA GLY A 124 -8.75 -0.68 -23.20
C GLY A 124 -9.69 0.04 -22.25
N ASP A 125 -10.67 -0.69 -21.78
CA ASP A 125 -11.71 -0.22 -20.88
C ASP A 125 -11.50 -0.68 -19.44
N TRP A 126 -10.30 -1.19 -19.12
CA TRP A 126 -9.96 -1.71 -17.78
C TRP A 126 -10.81 -2.89 -17.31
N SER A 127 -11.61 -3.51 -18.19
CA SER A 127 -12.45 -4.68 -17.84
C SER A 127 -11.65 -5.92 -17.41
N LEU A 128 -10.35 -5.96 -17.73
CA LEU A 128 -9.47 -7.09 -17.42
C LEU A 128 -8.06 -6.60 -17.09
N VAL A 129 -7.53 -6.94 -15.92
CA VAL A 129 -6.21 -6.45 -15.47
C VAL A 129 -5.28 -7.57 -15.02
N LYS A 130 -3.97 -7.32 -15.12
CA LYS A 130 -2.93 -8.07 -14.40
C LYS A 130 -2.35 -7.17 -13.33
N VAL A 131 -2.15 -7.73 -12.14
CA VAL A 131 -1.61 -6.99 -11.00
C VAL A 131 -0.28 -7.60 -10.60
N TRP A 132 0.64 -6.76 -10.13
CA TRP A 132 1.85 -7.19 -9.44
C TRP A 132 1.57 -8.28 -8.41
N TYR A 133 2.50 -9.22 -8.26
CA TYR A 133 2.44 -10.28 -7.28
C TYR A 133 3.82 -10.51 -6.68
N GLY A 134 3.97 -10.15 -5.40
CA GLY A 134 5.24 -10.16 -4.66
C GLY A 134 6.05 -11.45 -4.80
N PRO A 135 5.47 -12.65 -4.65
CA PRO A 135 6.20 -13.91 -4.82
C PRO A 135 6.80 -14.12 -6.22
N GLN A 136 6.26 -13.47 -7.26
CA GLN A 136 6.81 -13.53 -8.61
C GLN A 136 7.80 -12.39 -8.91
N GLY A 137 7.87 -11.35 -8.05
CA GLY A 137 8.70 -10.18 -8.31
C GLY A 137 8.32 -9.42 -9.58
N GLY A 138 7.05 -9.53 -10.01
CA GLY A 138 6.58 -9.04 -11.30
C GLY A 138 5.06 -8.99 -11.39
N LEU A 139 4.53 -8.71 -12.58
CA LEU A 139 3.11 -8.92 -12.87
C LEU A 139 2.76 -10.39 -12.68
N GLY A 140 1.70 -10.66 -11.93
CA GLY A 140 1.17 -12.02 -11.78
C GLY A 140 0.67 -12.57 -13.11
N THR A 141 0.54 -13.89 -13.20
CA THR A 141 0.07 -14.58 -14.41
C THR A 141 -1.45 -14.53 -14.61
N SER A 142 -2.20 -14.31 -13.53
CA SER A 142 -3.67 -14.31 -13.57
C SER A 142 -4.24 -13.01 -14.14
N ASN A 143 -5.27 -13.15 -14.96
CA ASN A 143 -6.08 -12.04 -15.43
C ASN A 143 -7.30 -11.90 -14.52
N TYR A 144 -7.55 -10.70 -14.02
CA TYR A 144 -8.63 -10.43 -13.09
C TYR A 144 -9.67 -9.52 -13.74
N PRO A 145 -10.93 -9.95 -13.84
CA PRO A 145 -11.98 -9.09 -14.33
C PRO A 145 -12.29 -7.98 -13.32
N THR A 146 -12.55 -6.78 -13.82
CA THR A 146 -12.91 -5.62 -13.00
C THR A 146 -14.22 -5.03 -13.48
N SER A 147 -14.90 -4.31 -12.57
CA SER A 147 -16.11 -3.56 -12.92
C SER A 147 -15.79 -2.12 -13.33
N GLY A 148 -14.58 -1.63 -13.04
CA GLY A 148 -14.17 -0.24 -13.24
C GLY A 148 -13.72 0.45 -11.95
N PHE A 149 -13.74 1.77 -11.97
CA PHE A 149 -13.27 2.65 -10.92
C PHE A 149 -14.43 3.35 -10.21
N ILE A 150 -14.37 3.35 -8.88
CA ILE A 150 -15.26 4.13 -8.01
C ILE A 150 -14.52 5.40 -7.63
N TYR A 151 -15.11 6.56 -7.92
CA TYR A 151 -14.46 7.84 -7.71
C TYR A 151 -14.77 8.36 -6.29
N SER A 152 -13.71 8.62 -5.51
CA SER A 152 -13.83 9.14 -4.15
C SER A 152 -14.24 10.63 -4.09
N GLY A 153 -14.03 11.37 -5.18
CA GLY A 153 -14.13 12.83 -5.20
C GLY A 153 -13.02 13.54 -4.40
N GLN A 154 -12.03 12.80 -3.89
CA GLN A 154 -10.98 13.29 -3.02
C GLN A 154 -9.59 12.97 -3.60
N THR A 155 -8.63 13.88 -3.42
CA THR A 155 -7.22 13.61 -3.71
C THR A 155 -6.72 12.51 -2.75
N PRO A 156 -5.99 11.48 -3.24
CA PRO A 156 -5.55 10.39 -2.39
C PRO A 156 -4.69 10.88 -1.22
N VAL A 157 -4.96 10.36 -0.03
CA VAL A 157 -4.09 10.59 1.13
C VAL A 157 -2.84 9.73 0.95
N ALA A 158 -1.66 10.35 1.04
CA ALA A 158 -0.40 9.62 0.96
C ALA A 158 -0.35 8.54 2.06
N ALA A 159 -0.37 7.27 1.66
CA ALA A 159 -0.23 6.17 2.60
C ALA A 159 1.18 6.25 3.22
N PRO A 160 1.34 6.07 4.55
CA PRO A 160 2.66 6.16 5.20
C PRO A 160 3.62 5.14 4.57
N ALA A 161 4.80 5.62 4.16
CA ALA A 161 5.80 4.79 3.48
C ALA A 161 6.30 3.67 4.41
N LEU A 162 6.15 2.42 4.02
CA LEU A 162 6.96 1.33 4.56
C LEU A 162 8.02 0.96 3.53
N GLN A 163 9.26 0.96 3.98
CA GLN A 163 10.44 0.53 3.25
C GLN A 163 10.25 -0.92 2.81
N TYR A 164 10.38 -1.17 1.51
CA TYR A 164 10.58 -2.54 1.03
C TYR A 164 11.99 -2.96 1.51
N ALA A 165 12.06 -3.85 2.49
CA ALA A 165 13.30 -4.60 2.76
C ALA A 165 13.49 -5.60 1.61
N GLY A 166 14.02 -5.10 0.50
CA GLY A 166 14.35 -5.89 -0.66
C GLY A 166 15.13 -5.05 -1.65
N THR A 167 16.43 -5.25 -1.61
CA THR A 167 17.43 -4.76 -2.55
C THR A 167 17.06 -5.22 -3.97
N GLY A 168 16.36 -4.37 -4.71
CA GLY A 168 16.34 -4.35 -6.18
C GLY A 168 16.95 -3.01 -6.61
N PRO A 169 17.68 -2.94 -7.75
CA PRO A 169 18.52 -1.80 -8.03
C PRO A 169 17.67 -0.53 -8.11
N SER A 170 17.99 0.40 -7.23
CA SER A 170 17.53 1.78 -7.29
C SER A 170 17.96 2.35 -8.64
N ILE A 171 17.05 2.43 -9.61
CA ILE A 171 17.28 3.27 -10.78
C ILE A 171 17.26 4.70 -10.27
N GLY A 172 18.46 5.23 -10.04
CA GLY A 172 18.70 6.58 -9.59
C GLY A 172 17.98 7.56 -10.50
N ARG A 173 17.17 8.41 -9.89
CA ARG A 173 16.63 9.61 -10.53
C ARG A 173 17.79 10.59 -10.75
N GLY A 174 18.49 10.44 -11.88
CA GLY A 174 19.31 11.51 -12.45
C GLY A 174 18.42 12.52 -13.20
N PRO A 175 18.87 13.78 -13.35
CA PRO A 175 18.11 14.80 -14.06
C PRO A 175 17.97 14.42 -15.54
N ILE A 176 16.78 14.65 -16.10
CA ILE A 176 16.38 14.30 -17.46
C ILE A 176 17.29 15.03 -18.45
N GLY A 177 18.25 14.32 -19.03
CA GLY A 177 18.93 14.72 -20.25
C GLY A 177 18.07 14.37 -21.45
N VAL A 178 17.70 15.38 -22.22
CA VAL A 178 17.06 15.23 -23.54
C VAL A 178 18.00 14.42 -24.43
N VAL A 179 17.60 13.21 -24.83
CA VAL A 179 18.32 12.44 -25.84
C VAL A 179 17.56 12.58 -27.15
N ALA A 180 18.18 13.32 -28.07
CA ALA A 180 17.74 13.47 -29.45
C ALA A 180 17.79 12.11 -30.17
N PHE A 181 16.71 11.75 -30.84
CA PHE A 181 16.67 10.66 -31.80
C PHE A 181 17.40 11.12 -33.08
N THR A 182 18.59 10.58 -33.34
CA THR A 182 19.15 10.56 -34.70
C THR A 182 18.91 9.18 -35.28
N GLY A 183 17.95 9.10 -36.19
CA GLY A 183 17.74 7.92 -37.03
C GLY A 183 18.90 7.73 -38.02
N LYS A 184 19.08 6.48 -38.43
CA LYS A 184 19.72 6.16 -39.71
C LYS A 184 19.30 4.75 -40.14
N ASP A 185 18.53 4.76 -41.24
CA ASP A 185 18.54 3.86 -42.41
C ASP A 185 18.96 2.39 -42.21
#